data_AF-A0A524CQA5-F1
#
_entry.id   AF-A0A524CQA5-F1
#
_cell.length_a   1.000
_cell.length_b   1.000
_cell.length_c   1.000
_cell.angle_alpha   90.00
_cell.angle_beta   90.00
_cell.angle_gamma   90.00
#
_symmetry.space_group_name_H-M   'P 1'
#
loop_
_entity.id
_entity.type
_entity.pdbx_description
1 polymer ?
#
loop_
_entity_poly.entity_id
_entity_poly.type
_entity_poly.pdbx_seq_one_letter_code
_entity_poly.pdbx_strand_id
1 'polypeptide(L)'
;MTMDLEFRRLVLGDYMSSTLQYCLQCSRCNDVCPVNEVSDGAYNPRTVILNSYLGLKDKLIGADNPIAVWGCQICDTCDLICPQDIELTEIFYIVKNLSVQAGEAPEYYVTQAKTIFEHGKAIPMSSAIERRRERMGLEEVPTGFLDDVKAILKETKLEEKLSKY
;
A
#
# COMPACT_ATOMS: atom_id res chain seq x y z
N MET A 1 0.18 -7.42 24.31
CA MET A 1 0.41 -6.19 23.53
C MET A 1 1.82 -5.75 23.84
N THR A 2 2.74 -6.00 22.93
CA THR A 2 4.18 -5.76 23.14
C THR A 2 4.65 -4.82 22.04
N MET A 3 5.45 -3.83 22.41
CA MET A 3 6.07 -2.92 21.44
C MET A 3 7.15 -3.66 20.65
N ASP A 4 7.08 -3.57 19.32
CA ASP A 4 8.10 -4.08 18.39
C ASP A 4 9.05 -2.93 18.04
N LEU A 5 10.26 -2.97 18.62
CA LEU A 5 11.28 -1.94 18.44
C LEU A 5 11.81 -1.88 17.00
N GLU A 6 11.94 -3.02 16.32
CA GLU A 6 12.43 -3.05 14.93
C GLU A 6 11.37 -2.51 13.98
N PHE A 7 10.10 -2.89 14.16
CA PHE A 7 8.99 -2.31 13.40
C PHE A 7 8.94 -0.79 13.58
N ARG A 8 9.03 -0.31 14.81
CA ARG A 8 9.06 1.13 15.12
C ARG A 8 10.23 1.82 14.42
N ARG A 9 11.42 1.22 14.47
CA ARG A 9 12.63 1.76 13.83
C ARG A 9 12.47 1.85 12.30
N LEU A 10 11.90 0.82 11.67
CA LEU A 10 11.67 0.79 10.23
C LEU A 10 10.63 1.84 9.78
N VAL A 11 9.59 2.05 10.59
CA VAL A 11 8.56 3.07 10.32
C VAL A 11 9.09 4.49 10.53
N LEU A 12 9.86 4.72 11.59
CA LEU A 12 10.38 6.06 11.89
C LEU A 12 11.54 6.44 10.98
N GLY A 13 12.40 5.50 10.55
CA GLY A 13 13.56 5.81 9.71
C GLY A 13 14.35 7.05 10.16
N ASP A 14 15.12 7.66 9.26
CA ASP A 14 15.77 8.94 9.58
C ASP A 14 14.83 10.11 9.28
N TYR A 15 14.16 10.10 8.11
CA TYR A 15 13.28 11.17 7.65
C TYR A 15 11.99 11.28 8.49
N MET A 16 11.27 10.18 8.69
CA MET A 16 9.99 10.19 9.45
C MET A 16 10.17 10.43 10.94
N SER A 17 11.35 10.16 11.51
CA SER A 17 11.65 10.45 12.92
C SER A 17 11.57 11.96 13.20
N SER A 18 11.93 12.77 12.19
CA SER A 18 11.94 14.23 12.29
C SER A 18 10.56 14.87 12.13
N THR A 19 9.52 14.12 11.74
CA THR A 19 8.16 14.66 11.53
C THR A 19 7.12 13.95 12.38
N LEU A 20 7.10 12.61 12.39
CA LEU A 20 6.07 11.81 13.05
C LEU A 20 6.02 12.03 14.57
N GLN A 21 7.18 12.29 15.20
CA GLN A 21 7.28 12.57 16.64
C GLN A 21 6.51 13.84 17.07
N TYR A 22 6.19 14.73 16.12
CA TYR A 22 5.41 15.94 16.36
C TYR A 22 3.90 15.74 16.16
N CYS A 23 3.45 14.52 15.85
CA CYS A 23 2.02 14.23 15.69
C CYS A 23 1.25 14.52 16.99
N LEU A 24 0.43 15.56 16.97
CA LEU A 24 -0.40 15.99 18.11
C LEU A 24 -1.67 15.14 18.32
N GLN A 25 -1.88 14.11 17.49
CA GLN A 25 -3.09 13.28 17.52
C GLN A 25 -4.40 14.10 17.36
N CYS A 26 -4.36 15.19 16.58
CA CYS A 26 -5.46 16.14 16.41
C CYS A 26 -6.67 15.65 15.58
N SER A 27 -6.63 14.43 15.02
CA SER A 27 -7.69 13.81 14.20
C SER A 27 -8.03 14.48 12.86
N ARG A 28 -7.38 15.57 12.42
CA ARG A 28 -7.68 16.19 11.12
C ARG A 28 -7.59 15.23 9.93
N CYS A 29 -6.62 14.31 9.95
CA CYS A 29 -6.49 13.26 8.93
C CYS A 29 -7.67 12.29 8.90
N ASN A 30 -8.32 12.06 10.04
CA ASN A 30 -9.49 11.20 10.15
C ASN A 30 -10.75 11.89 9.61
N ASP A 31 -10.94 13.18 9.94
CA ASP A 31 -12.11 13.96 9.55
C ASP A 31 -12.23 14.13 8.04
N VAL A 32 -11.11 14.15 7.32
CA VAL A 32 -11.08 14.27 5.85
C VAL A 32 -11.00 12.92 5.13
N CYS A 33 -10.96 11.80 5.85
CA CYS A 33 -10.77 10.49 5.25
C CYS A 33 -12.10 9.90 4.76
N PRO A 34 -12.31 9.73 3.44
CA PRO A 34 -13.56 9.15 2.93
C PRO A 34 -13.73 7.69 3.37
N VAL A 35 -12.62 6.96 3.57
CA VAL A 35 -12.67 5.57 4.03
C VAL A 35 -13.16 5.48 5.47
N ASN A 36 -12.74 6.40 6.34
CA ASN A 36 -13.26 6.47 7.70
C ASN A 36 -14.78 6.70 7.71
N GLU A 37 -15.28 7.60 6.86
CA GLU A 37 -16.71 7.88 6.72
C GLU A 37 -17.51 6.66 6.23
N VAL A 38 -17.11 6.06 5.11
CA VAL A 38 -17.88 4.94 4.51
C VAL A 38 -17.74 3.63 5.28
N SER A 39 -16.72 3.50 6.14
CA SER A 39 -16.50 2.31 6.96
C SER A 39 -17.01 2.45 8.39
N ASP A 40 -17.79 3.51 8.69
CA ASP A 40 -18.31 3.81 10.03
C ASP A 40 -17.22 3.79 11.11
N GLY A 41 -16.03 4.33 10.78
CA GLY A 41 -14.89 4.41 11.67
C GLY A 41 -14.04 3.14 11.80
N ALA A 42 -14.32 2.08 11.04
CA ALA A 42 -13.50 0.87 11.05
C ALA A 42 -12.07 1.14 10.54
N TYR A 43 -11.90 2.04 9.57
CA TYR A 43 -10.60 2.61 9.22
C TYR A 43 -10.39 3.97 9.87
N ASN A 44 -9.27 4.15 10.57
CA ASN A 44 -8.93 5.42 11.22
C ASN A 44 -7.44 5.76 11.01
N PRO A 45 -7.09 6.71 10.11
CA PRO A 45 -5.69 7.03 9.82
C PRO A 45 -4.93 7.58 11.04
N ARG A 46 -5.60 8.28 11.96
CA ARG A 46 -4.97 8.75 13.20
C ARG A 46 -4.49 7.59 14.06
N THR A 47 -5.32 6.56 14.23
CA THR A 47 -4.97 5.36 15.01
C THR A 47 -3.82 4.59 14.36
N VAL A 48 -3.77 4.56 13.02
CA VAL A 48 -2.65 3.94 12.29
C VAL A 48 -1.35 4.65 12.62
N ILE A 49 -1.34 5.98 12.51
CA ILE A 49 -0.19 6.82 12.86
C ILE A 49 0.26 6.61 14.31
N LEU A 50 -0.68 6.54 15.26
CA LEU A 50 -0.35 6.30 16.67
C LEU A 50 0.30 4.93 16.87
N ASN A 51 -0.28 3.88 16.30
CA ASN A 51 0.25 2.52 16.44
C ASN A 51 1.62 2.37 15.76
N SER A 52 1.81 3.05 14.62
CA SER A 52 3.08 3.18 13.91
C SER A 52 4.15 3.82 14.79
N TYR A 53 3.83 4.97 15.41
CA TYR A 53 4.74 5.67 16.32
C TYR A 53 5.08 4.84 17.58
N LEU A 54 4.09 4.14 18.14
CA LEU A 54 4.26 3.31 19.34
C LEU A 54 4.92 1.95 19.07
N GLY A 55 5.09 1.56 17.81
CA GLY A 55 5.64 0.25 17.46
C GLY A 55 4.67 -0.92 17.69
N LEU A 56 3.35 -0.68 17.66
CA LEU A 56 2.32 -1.69 17.91
C LEU A 56 1.98 -2.46 16.63
N LYS A 57 2.95 -3.24 16.13
CA LYS A 57 2.85 -3.99 14.87
C LYS A 57 1.59 -4.83 14.77
N ASP A 58 1.24 -5.58 15.82
CA ASP A 58 0.06 -6.48 15.84
C ASP A 58 -1.28 -5.76 15.70
N LYS A 59 -1.32 -4.42 15.87
CA LYS A 59 -2.52 -3.61 15.63
C LYS A 59 -2.67 -3.17 14.18
N LEU A 60 -1.63 -3.34 13.37
CA LEU A 60 -1.53 -2.85 12.00
C LEU A 60 -1.38 -3.99 10.98
N ILE A 61 -0.56 -4.99 11.31
CA ILE A 61 -0.23 -6.11 10.43
C ILE A 61 -0.81 -7.39 11.03
N GLY A 62 -1.67 -8.06 10.28
CA GLY A 62 -2.24 -9.36 10.62
C GLY A 62 -3.56 -9.62 9.88
N ALA A 63 -3.86 -10.90 9.65
CA ALA A 63 -5.03 -11.36 8.92
C ALA A 63 -6.38 -10.92 9.50
N ASP A 64 -6.47 -10.68 10.82
CA ASP A 64 -7.73 -10.34 11.50
C ASP A 64 -8.20 -8.90 11.26
N ASN A 65 -7.30 -7.99 10.86
CA ASN A 65 -7.63 -6.58 10.69
C ASN A 65 -6.89 -5.93 9.50
N PRO A 66 -7.09 -6.43 8.27
CA PRO A 66 -6.41 -5.91 7.09
C PRO A 66 -6.79 -4.46 6.80
N ILE A 67 -8.02 -4.05 7.15
CA ILE A 67 -8.52 -2.70 6.91
C ILE A 67 -7.67 -1.64 7.64
N ALA A 68 -7.07 -1.97 8.80
CA ALA A 68 -6.21 -1.04 9.54
C ALA A 68 -5.13 -0.39 8.67
N VAL A 69 -4.58 -1.12 7.69
CA VAL A 69 -3.51 -0.61 6.81
C VAL A 69 -3.98 -0.53 5.37
N TRP A 70 -4.68 -1.57 4.89
CA TRP A 70 -5.12 -1.68 3.50
C TRP A 70 -6.39 -0.89 3.19
N GLY A 71 -7.04 -0.29 4.20
CA GLY A 71 -8.13 0.67 4.00
C GLY A 71 -7.65 1.97 3.35
N CYS A 72 -6.41 2.39 3.57
CA CYS A 72 -5.87 3.61 2.97
C CYS A 72 -5.84 3.54 1.44
N GLN A 73 -6.42 4.54 0.77
CA GLN A 73 -6.41 4.65 -0.69
C GLN A 73 -5.25 5.49 -1.25
N ILE A 74 -4.37 6.02 -0.39
CA ILE A 74 -3.26 6.92 -0.78
C ILE A 74 -3.76 8.07 -1.69
N CYS A 75 -4.71 8.84 -1.18
CA CYS A 75 -5.24 10.02 -1.89
C CYS A 75 -4.59 11.34 -1.46
N ASP A 76 -3.62 11.29 -0.55
CA ASP A 76 -2.83 12.42 -0.01
C ASP A 76 -3.60 13.55 0.69
N THR A 77 -4.95 13.49 0.78
CA THR A 77 -5.75 14.51 1.44
C THR A 77 -5.34 14.77 2.90
N CYS A 78 -4.95 13.71 3.62
CA CYS A 78 -4.50 13.82 5.00
C CYS A 78 -3.18 14.56 5.15
N ASP A 79 -2.31 14.49 4.14
CA ASP A 79 -0.99 15.12 4.14
C ASP A 79 -1.17 16.62 3.93
N LEU A 80 -2.03 17.00 2.98
CA LEU A 80 -2.37 18.40 2.67
C LEU A 80 -3.00 19.16 3.84
N ILE A 81 -3.68 18.46 4.76
CA ILE A 81 -4.41 19.09 5.87
C ILE A 81 -3.68 18.99 7.21
N CYS A 82 -2.53 18.29 7.24
CA CYS A 82 -1.78 18.04 8.45
C CYS A 82 -1.16 19.35 8.96
N PRO A 83 -1.48 19.83 10.17
CA PRO A 83 -0.93 21.08 10.68
C PRO A 83 0.52 20.95 11.17
N GLN A 84 1.11 19.76 11.06
CA GLN A 84 2.49 19.45 11.43
C GLN A 84 3.31 18.99 10.21
N ASP A 85 2.75 19.13 9.00
CA ASP A 85 3.39 18.77 7.73
C ASP A 85 3.95 17.33 7.71
N ILE A 86 3.24 16.41 8.38
CA ILE A 86 3.57 14.98 8.35
C ILE A 86 3.05 14.40 7.03
N GLU A 87 3.90 13.67 6.32
CA GLU A 87 3.54 12.85 5.16
C GLU A 87 2.97 11.51 5.64
N LEU A 88 1.68 11.48 6.01
CA LEU A 88 1.04 10.29 6.58
C LEU A 88 0.97 9.16 5.55
N THR A 89 0.78 9.46 4.28
CA THR A 89 0.68 8.44 3.23
C THR A 89 1.96 7.64 3.06
N GLU A 90 3.13 8.25 3.23
CA GLU A 90 4.42 7.54 3.23
C GLU A 90 4.49 6.52 4.36
N ILE A 91 4.00 6.86 5.56
CA ILE A 91 3.91 5.92 6.68
C ILE A 91 2.99 4.75 6.31
N PHE A 92 1.85 5.01 5.67
CA PHE A 92 0.95 3.95 5.23
C PHE A 92 1.60 3.05 4.17
N TYR A 93 2.40 3.59 3.24
CA TYR A 93 3.19 2.81 2.30
C TYR A 93 4.21 1.91 2.98
N ILE A 94 4.97 2.46 3.94
CA ILE A 94 5.96 1.69 4.70
C ILE A 94 5.27 0.52 5.41
N VAL A 95 4.15 0.76 6.10
CA VAL A 95 3.43 -0.30 6.82
C VAL A 95 2.84 -1.33 5.84
N LYS A 96 2.29 -0.92 4.68
CA LYS A 96 1.85 -1.85 3.61
C LYS A 96 3.01 -2.73 3.13
N ASN A 97 4.18 -2.15 2.89
CA ASN A 97 5.38 -2.89 2.47
C ASN A 97 5.83 -3.90 3.54
N LEU A 98 5.80 -3.51 4.82
CA LEU A 98 6.10 -4.42 5.93
C LEU A 98 5.05 -5.54 6.06
N SER A 99 3.77 -5.24 5.80
CA SER A 99 2.70 -6.24 5.71
C SER A 99 2.97 -7.26 4.61
N VAL A 100 3.39 -6.79 3.42
CA VAL A 100 3.78 -7.67 2.31
C VAL A 100 4.97 -8.56 2.71
N GLN A 101 5.99 -8.00 3.35
CA GLN A 101 7.16 -8.74 3.81
C GLN A 101 6.81 -9.79 4.87
N ALA A 102 5.79 -9.54 5.69
CA ALA A 102 5.30 -10.46 6.71
C ALA A 102 4.44 -11.61 6.17
N GLY A 103 4.05 -11.59 4.89
CA GLY A 103 3.12 -12.60 4.34
C GLY A 103 1.65 -12.26 4.58
N GLU A 104 1.34 -11.01 4.93
CA GLU A 104 0.00 -10.57 5.40
C GLU A 104 -0.67 -9.60 4.41
N ALA A 105 -0.25 -9.57 3.15
CA ALA A 105 -0.94 -8.79 2.12
C ALA A 105 -2.27 -9.45 1.71
N PRO A 106 -3.33 -8.68 1.45
CA PRO A 106 -4.58 -9.24 0.95
C PRO A 106 -4.38 -9.92 -0.40
N GLU A 107 -5.03 -11.07 -0.57
CA GLU A 107 -4.90 -11.94 -1.75
C GLU A 107 -5.07 -11.19 -3.07
N TYR A 108 -6.02 -10.24 -3.14
CA TYR A 108 -6.26 -9.47 -4.37
C TYR A 108 -5.01 -8.72 -4.86
N TYR A 109 -4.22 -8.13 -3.96
CA TYR A 109 -2.98 -7.45 -4.33
C TYR A 109 -1.90 -8.42 -4.77
N VAL A 110 -1.82 -9.59 -4.13
CA VAL A 110 -0.88 -10.65 -4.50
C VAL A 110 -1.20 -11.20 -5.89
N THR A 111 -2.47 -11.49 -6.17
CA THR A 111 -2.95 -11.95 -7.48
C THR A 111 -2.65 -10.93 -8.57
N GLN A 112 -2.84 -9.65 -8.28
CA GLN A 112 -2.50 -8.60 -9.23
C GLN A 112 -0.98 -8.53 -9.48
N ALA A 113 -0.16 -8.65 -8.43
CA ALA A 113 1.29 -8.68 -8.59
C ALA A 113 1.76 -9.90 -9.40
N LYS A 114 1.16 -11.09 -9.20
CA LYS A 114 1.40 -12.29 -10.02
C LYS A 114 1.02 -12.04 -11.49
N THR A 115 -0.12 -11.40 -11.74
CA THR A 115 -0.58 -11.06 -13.10
C THR A 115 0.40 -10.11 -13.81
N ILE A 116 0.88 -9.07 -13.12
CA ILE A 116 1.93 -8.18 -13.67
C ILE A 116 3.20 -8.96 -13.95
N PHE A 117 3.63 -9.83 -13.03
CA PHE A 117 4.85 -10.61 -13.21
C PHE A 117 4.76 -11.54 -14.43
N GLU A 118 3.61 -12.19 -14.63
CA GLU A 118 3.40 -13.15 -15.72
C GLU A 118 3.23 -12.48 -17.08
N HIS A 119 2.48 -11.37 -17.14
CA HIS A 119 2.03 -10.74 -18.39
C HIS A 119 2.65 -9.37 -18.68
N GLY A 120 3.37 -8.78 -17.73
CA GLY A 120 3.90 -7.42 -17.83
C GLY A 120 2.82 -6.34 -17.78
N LYS A 121 1.57 -6.71 -17.48
CA LYS A 121 0.38 -5.84 -17.52
C LYS A 121 -0.48 -6.09 -16.29
N ALA A 122 -1.01 -5.02 -15.71
CA ALA A 122 -2.02 -5.14 -14.64
C ALA A 122 -3.36 -5.69 -15.17
N ILE A 123 -3.66 -5.45 -16.44
CA ILE A 123 -4.82 -6.01 -17.11
C ILE A 123 -4.32 -6.64 -18.42
N PRO A 124 -4.14 -7.96 -18.47
CA PRO A 124 -3.70 -8.66 -19.67
C PRO A 124 -4.71 -8.51 -20.82
N MET A 125 -4.22 -8.63 -22.05
CA MET A 125 -5.08 -8.61 -23.22
C MET A 125 -5.96 -9.86 -23.26
N SER A 126 -7.21 -9.69 -23.69
CA SER A 126 -8.14 -10.78 -23.96
C SER A 126 -8.80 -10.56 -25.31
N SER A 127 -9.33 -11.63 -25.89
CA SER A 127 -10.05 -11.59 -27.18
C SER A 127 -11.25 -10.63 -27.17
N ALA A 128 -11.84 -10.35 -26.00
CA ALA A 128 -12.89 -9.36 -25.85
C ALA A 128 -12.35 -7.91 -25.98
N ILE A 129 -11.18 -7.63 -25.39
CA ILE A 129 -10.51 -6.33 -25.50
C ILE A 129 -10.05 -6.11 -26.95
N GLU A 130 -9.44 -7.10 -27.58
CA GLU A 130 -8.96 -7.04 -28.96
C GLU A 130 -10.09 -6.72 -29.95
N ARG A 131 -11.19 -7.50 -29.90
CA ARG A 131 -12.37 -7.24 -30.74
C ARG A 131 -12.99 -5.87 -30.49
N ARG A 132 -12.93 -5.36 -29.25
CA ARG A 132 -13.42 -4.00 -28.95
C ARG A 132 -12.52 -2.94 -29.58
N ARG A 133 -11.20 -3.11 -29.52
CA ARG A 133 -10.23 -2.20 -30.13
C ARG A 133 -10.37 -2.17 -31.65
N GLU A 134 -10.51 -3.32 -32.29
CA GLU A 134 -10.71 -3.45 -33.74
C GLU A 134 -11.96 -2.70 -34.20
N ARG A 135 -13.10 -2.92 -33.53
CA ARG A 135 -14.35 -2.17 -33.84
C ARG A 135 -14.22 -0.66 -33.65
N MET A 136 -13.29 -0.22 -32.81
CA MET A 136 -12.99 1.19 -32.58
C MET A 136 -11.90 1.73 -33.52
N GLY A 137 -11.35 0.90 -34.43
CA GLY A 137 -10.29 1.29 -35.34
C GLY A 137 -8.96 1.64 -34.65
N LEU A 138 -8.72 1.09 -33.46
CA LEU A 138 -7.49 1.35 -32.70
C LEU A 138 -6.34 0.47 -33.18
N GLU A 139 -5.14 1.04 -33.18
CA GLU A 139 -3.90 0.32 -33.51
C GLU A 139 -3.63 -0.86 -32.56
N GLU A 140 -2.74 -1.76 -32.98
CA GLU A 140 -2.30 -2.86 -32.12
C GLU A 140 -1.56 -2.35 -30.89
N VAL A 141 -1.68 -3.06 -29.77
CA VAL A 141 -0.98 -2.70 -28.54
C VAL A 141 0.49 -3.12 -28.67
N PRO A 142 1.45 -2.24 -28.37
CA PRO A 142 2.86 -2.61 -28.36
C PRO A 142 3.12 -3.86 -27.49
N THR A 143 4.01 -4.72 -27.96
CA THR A 143 4.43 -5.95 -27.27
C THR A 143 5.95 -5.98 -27.14
N GLY A 144 6.51 -7.03 -26.53
CA GLY A 144 7.97 -7.23 -26.46
C GLY A 144 8.69 -6.69 -25.23
N PHE A 145 7.99 -6.03 -24.29
CA PHE A 145 8.59 -5.51 -23.05
C PHE A 145 8.51 -6.48 -21.87
N LEU A 146 7.94 -7.68 -22.05
CA LEU A 146 7.69 -8.62 -20.95
C LEU A 146 8.99 -9.06 -20.27
N ASP A 147 10.03 -9.36 -21.05
CA ASP A 147 11.30 -9.83 -20.53
C ASP A 147 12.02 -8.74 -19.73
N ASP A 148 11.97 -7.49 -20.21
CA ASP A 148 12.51 -6.33 -19.48
C ASP A 148 11.78 -6.11 -18.15
N VAL A 149 10.44 -6.19 -18.16
CA VAL A 149 9.64 -6.08 -16.94
C VAL A 149 9.99 -7.21 -15.97
N LYS A 150 10.07 -8.46 -16.44
CA LYS A 150 10.47 -9.59 -15.59
C LYS A 150 11.87 -9.44 -15.02
N ALA A 151 12.82 -8.92 -15.81
CA ALA A 151 14.17 -8.63 -15.32
C ALA A 151 14.14 -7.64 -14.16
N ILE A 152 13.44 -6.50 -14.30
CA ILE A 152 13.30 -5.50 -13.25
C ILE A 152 12.63 -6.09 -11.99
N LEU A 153 11.57 -6.88 -12.16
CA LEU A 153 10.83 -7.48 -11.05
C LEU A 153 11.66 -8.53 -10.28
N LYS A 154 12.55 -9.24 -10.97
CA LYS A 154 13.52 -10.15 -10.35
C LYS A 154 14.59 -9.38 -9.58
N GLU A 155 15.19 -8.36 -10.17
CA GLU A 155 16.19 -7.50 -9.52
C GLU A 155 15.64 -6.78 -8.28
N THR A 156 14.37 -6.37 -8.32
CA THR A 156 13.66 -5.76 -7.17
C THR A 156 13.09 -6.79 -6.19
N LYS A 157 13.39 -8.08 -6.39
CA LYS A 157 13.03 -9.21 -5.53
C LYS A 157 11.52 -9.38 -5.34
N LEU A 158 10.71 -9.01 -6.33
CA LEU A 158 9.27 -9.24 -6.25
C LEU A 158 8.95 -10.74 -6.24
N GLU A 159 9.65 -11.56 -7.03
CA GLU A 159 9.47 -13.01 -7.07
C GLU A 159 9.64 -13.66 -5.69
N GLU A 160 10.70 -13.27 -4.95
CA GLU A 160 10.96 -13.74 -3.58
C GLU A 160 9.88 -13.28 -2.57
N LYS A 161 9.29 -12.10 -2.78
CA LYS A 161 8.19 -11.61 -1.93
C LYS A 161 6.91 -12.39 -2.21
N LEU A 162 6.64 -12.71 -3.48
CA LEU A 162 5.46 -13.44 -3.91
C LEU A 162 5.51 -14.91 -3.51
N SER A 163 6.69 -15.54 -3.40
CA SER A 163 6.81 -16.94 -2.97
C SER A 163 6.33 -17.22 -1.54
N LYS A 164 6.03 -16.17 -0.77
CA LYS A 164 5.42 -16.26 0.57
C LYS A 164 3.89 -16.50 0.52
N TYR A 165 3.28 -16.41 -0.66
CA TYR A 165 1.83 -16.49 -0.90
C TYR A 165 1.50 -17.48 -2.02
#